data_AF-A0A934ADQ2-F1
#
_entry.id   AF-A0A934ADQ2-F1
#
_cell.length_a   1.000
_cell.length_b   1.000
_cell.length_c   1.000
_cell.angle_alpha   90.00
_cell.angle_beta   90.00
_cell.angle_gamma   90.00
#
_symmetry.space_group_name_H-M   'P 1'
#
loop_
_entity.id
_entity.type
_entity.pdbx_description
1 polymer ?
#
loop_
_entity_poly.entity_id
_entity_poly.type
_entity_poly.pdbx_seq_one_letter_code
_entity_poly.pdbx_strand_id
1 'polypeptide(L)'
;MNKTVITSIALTLSALAVPVAAQAAMMNYNMAPVSWPKVSWAHQYNVYYREMGAKKWTHAVRKLPSSSMGYTIRHLVPGIQYEYNVSALNVDGRENWWSGVKKLMTTSMK
;
A
#
# COMPACT_ATOMS: atom_id res chain seq x y z
N MET A 1 -47.76 48.49 -4.09
CA MET A 1 -47.11 48.24 -5.40
C MET A 1 -45.62 48.13 -5.10
N ASN A 2 -45.17 46.90 -4.95
CA ASN A 2 -43.90 46.60 -4.30
C ASN A 2 -42.86 46.43 -5.41
N LYS A 3 -41.82 47.26 -5.34
CA LYS A 3 -40.74 47.36 -6.31
C LYS A 3 -39.73 46.22 -6.12
N THR A 4 -39.34 45.63 -7.25
CA THR A 4 -38.00 45.16 -7.66
C THR A 4 -37.07 44.45 -6.65
N VAL A 5 -36.76 43.19 -7.01
CA VAL A 5 -35.48 42.44 -6.99
C VAL A 5 -34.36 42.91 -6.06
N ILE A 6 -33.87 42.00 -5.20
CA ILE A 6 -32.45 41.95 -4.81
C ILE A 6 -31.97 40.50 -4.82
N THR A 7 -30.99 40.26 -5.68
CA THR A 7 -30.09 39.11 -5.74
C THR A 7 -29.39 38.89 -4.40
N SER A 8 -29.32 37.65 -3.91
CA SER A 8 -28.20 37.17 -3.07
C SER A 8 -28.22 35.65 -2.99
N ILE A 9 -27.33 35.03 -3.76
CA ILE A 9 -26.92 33.63 -3.59
C ILE A 9 -26.16 33.55 -2.27
N ALA A 10 -26.68 32.80 -1.32
CA ALA A 10 -25.90 32.29 -0.20
C ALA A 10 -25.82 30.77 -0.34
N LEU A 11 -24.86 30.28 -1.11
CA LEU A 11 -24.42 28.88 -1.05
C LEU A 11 -23.71 28.71 0.29
N THR A 12 -24.41 28.22 1.30
CA THR A 12 -23.76 27.71 2.49
C THR A 12 -22.97 26.47 2.09
N LEU A 13 -21.66 26.64 1.83
CA LEU A 13 -20.72 25.55 1.63
C LEU A 13 -20.59 24.83 2.98
N SER A 14 -21.32 23.74 3.16
CA SER A 14 -21.21 22.89 4.32
C SER A 14 -19.79 22.29 4.38
N ALA A 15 -18.94 22.83 5.25
CA ALA A 15 -17.57 22.40 5.50
C ALA A 15 -17.46 21.06 6.28
N LEU A 16 -18.40 20.12 6.06
CA LEU A 16 -18.47 18.84 6.77
C LEU A 16 -18.29 17.60 5.88
N ALA A 17 -17.99 17.81 4.59
CA ALA A 17 -17.47 16.77 3.71
C ALA A 17 -16.00 17.03 3.39
N VAL A 18 -15.16 17.34 4.40
CA VAL A 18 -13.74 16.98 4.26
C VAL A 18 -13.76 15.49 3.96
N PRO A 19 -13.35 15.07 2.75
CA PRO A 19 -14.05 13.97 2.13
C PRO A 19 -13.71 12.71 2.89
N VAL A 20 -14.72 11.95 3.32
CA VAL A 20 -14.51 10.55 3.72
C VAL A 20 -13.72 9.81 2.65
N ALA A 21 -13.84 10.20 1.38
CA ALA A 21 -12.99 9.75 0.28
C ALA A 21 -11.51 10.18 0.38
N ALA A 22 -11.19 11.39 0.85
CA ALA A 22 -9.81 11.82 1.12
C ALA A 22 -9.27 11.11 2.37
N GLN A 23 -10.08 10.90 3.41
CA GLN A 23 -9.71 10.10 4.57
C GLN A 23 -9.47 8.63 4.19
N ALA A 24 -10.33 8.03 3.36
CA ALA A 24 -10.20 6.67 2.84
C ALA A 24 -9.06 6.54 1.82
N ALA A 25 -8.74 7.59 1.08
CA ALA A 25 -7.55 7.60 0.23
C ALA A 25 -6.27 7.78 1.07
N MET A 26 -6.30 8.58 2.15
CA MET A 26 -5.25 8.62 3.18
C MET A 26 -5.02 7.26 3.84
N MET A 27 -6.05 6.42 3.96
CA MET A 27 -5.88 5.04 4.45
C MET A 27 -5.09 4.14 3.49
N ASN A 28 -4.97 4.47 2.20
CA ASN A 28 -4.33 3.60 1.20
C ASN A 28 -2.99 4.13 0.66
N TYR A 29 -2.68 5.42 0.84
CA TYR A 29 -1.42 5.98 0.31
C TYR A 29 -0.15 5.43 0.99
N ASN A 30 -0.27 5.03 2.24
CA ASN A 30 0.83 4.49 3.05
C ASN A 30 0.89 2.95 2.99
N MET A 31 0.19 2.33 2.03
CA MET A 31 0.16 0.89 1.91
C MET A 31 0.19 0.40 0.47
N ALA A 32 0.70 -0.81 0.30
CA ALA A 32 0.92 -1.43 -0.99
C ALA A 32 0.54 -2.91 -0.94
N PRO A 33 -0.51 -3.35 -1.66
CA PRO A 33 -0.78 -4.76 -1.83
C PRO A 33 0.28 -5.38 -2.75
N VAL A 34 0.83 -6.51 -2.32
CA VAL A 34 1.72 -7.37 -3.10
C VAL A 34 1.12 -8.76 -3.21
N SER A 35 1.36 -9.42 -4.33
CA SER A 35 0.94 -10.80 -4.56
C SER A 35 2.05 -11.60 -5.23
N TRP A 36 2.07 -12.90 -4.97
CA TRP A 36 3.03 -13.83 -5.53
C TRP A 36 2.39 -15.19 -5.80
N PRO A 37 2.87 -15.93 -6.82
CA PRO A 37 2.38 -17.28 -7.07
C PRO A 37 2.78 -18.21 -5.91
N LYS A 38 1.95 -19.23 -5.68
CA LYS A 38 2.26 -20.28 -4.71
C LYS A 38 3.54 -21.03 -5.12
N VAL A 39 4.38 -21.30 -4.13
CA VAL A 39 5.63 -22.05 -4.28
C VAL A 39 5.44 -23.42 -3.63
N SER A 40 5.56 -24.49 -4.41
CA SER A 40 5.18 -25.84 -3.99
C SER A 40 5.93 -26.36 -2.76
N TRP A 41 7.19 -25.96 -2.58
CA TRP A 41 8.03 -26.37 -1.45
C TRP A 41 8.03 -25.37 -0.29
N ALA A 42 7.36 -24.21 -0.43
CA ALA A 42 7.36 -23.20 0.61
C ALA A 42 6.43 -23.60 1.77
N HIS A 43 7.00 -23.62 2.96
CA HIS A 43 6.26 -23.74 4.22
C HIS A 43 5.87 -22.37 4.77
N GLN A 44 6.71 -21.36 4.54
CA GLN A 44 6.45 -19.99 4.96
C GLN A 44 6.97 -18.98 3.95
N TYR A 45 6.52 -17.74 4.05
CA TYR A 45 7.05 -16.62 3.28
C TYR A 45 7.52 -15.46 4.16
N ASN A 46 8.56 -14.75 3.72
CA ASN A 46 8.87 -13.41 4.22
C ASN A 46 8.64 -12.40 3.09
N VAL A 47 8.17 -11.21 3.44
CA VAL A 47 8.01 -10.10 2.50
C VAL A 47 8.96 -8.98 2.91
N TYR A 48 9.68 -8.48 1.94
CA TYR A 48 10.65 -7.41 2.08
C TYR A 48 10.28 -6.24 1.20
N TYR A 49 10.65 -5.04 1.64
CA TYR A 49 10.59 -3.84 0.83
C TYR A 49 11.78 -2.92 1.11
N ARG A 50 12.04 -2.03 0.16
CA ARG A 50 13.01 -0.95 0.27
C ARG A 50 12.66 0.15 -0.70
N GLU A 51 13.10 1.36 -0.43
CA GLU A 51 13.01 2.44 -1.44
C GLU A 51 13.82 2.06 -2.67
N MET A 52 13.36 2.49 -3.85
CA MET A 52 14.06 2.18 -5.10
C MET A 52 15.50 2.68 -5.05
N GLY A 53 16.46 1.77 -5.28
CA GLY A 53 17.89 2.09 -5.22
C GLY A 53 18.52 2.00 -3.82
N ALA A 54 17.73 1.79 -2.76
CA ALA A 54 18.27 1.56 -1.44
C ALA A 54 19.03 0.22 -1.37
N LYS A 55 20.12 0.19 -0.59
CA LYS A 55 20.96 -1.02 -0.45
C LYS A 55 20.39 -2.05 0.53
N LYS A 56 19.66 -1.59 1.55
CA LYS A 56 19.15 -2.42 2.65
C LYS A 56 17.68 -2.76 2.43
N TRP A 57 17.31 -4.00 2.72
CA TRP A 57 15.94 -4.48 2.74
C TRP A 57 15.35 -4.36 4.15
N THR A 58 14.06 -4.02 4.22
CA THR A 58 13.27 -4.00 5.45
C THR A 58 12.25 -5.13 5.39
N HIS A 59 12.03 -5.83 6.51
CA HIS A 59 10.96 -6.81 6.60
C HIS A 59 9.61 -6.11 6.72
N ALA A 60 8.72 -6.35 5.76
CA ALA A 60 7.31 -6.00 5.91
C ALA A 60 6.61 -7.00 6.84
N VAL A 61 6.89 -8.28 6.66
CA VAL A 61 6.38 -9.37 7.51
C VAL A 61 7.28 -10.59 7.40
N ARG A 62 7.27 -11.43 8.45
CA ARG A 62 8.01 -12.67 8.53
C ARG A 62 7.06 -13.85 8.76
N LYS A 63 7.44 -15.03 8.26
CA LYS A 63 6.79 -16.32 8.54
C LYS A 63 5.29 -16.33 8.24
N LEU A 64 4.88 -15.75 7.12
CA LEU A 64 3.52 -15.93 6.61
C LEU A 64 3.26 -17.42 6.30
N PRO A 65 2.04 -17.93 6.51
CA PRO A 65 1.69 -19.30 6.14
C PRO A 65 1.95 -19.62 4.66
N SER A 66 2.21 -20.89 4.34
CA SER A 66 2.38 -21.37 2.96
C SER A 66 1.14 -21.16 2.06
N SER A 67 -0.04 -20.97 2.66
CA SER A 67 -1.28 -20.63 1.96
C SER A 67 -1.37 -19.16 1.54
N SER A 68 -0.49 -18.29 2.05
CA SER A 68 -0.48 -16.88 1.68
C SER A 68 0.05 -16.67 0.26
N MET A 69 -0.73 -15.95 -0.53
CA MET A 69 -0.42 -15.58 -1.92
C MET A 69 -0.34 -14.06 -2.10
N GLY A 70 -0.35 -13.33 -0.98
CA GLY A 70 -0.26 -11.88 -0.96
C GLY A 70 -0.19 -11.31 0.45
N TYR A 71 0.18 -10.04 0.51
CA TYR A 71 0.30 -9.26 1.74
C TYR A 71 0.15 -7.77 1.44
N THR A 72 -0.30 -6.99 2.41
CA THR A 72 -0.33 -5.52 2.28
C THR A 72 0.79 -4.93 3.13
N ILE A 73 1.81 -4.39 2.47
CA ILE A 73 2.89 -3.65 3.14
C ILE A 73 2.28 -2.34 3.65
N ARG A 74 2.55 -1.98 4.89
CA ARG A 74 1.99 -0.81 5.57
C ARG A 74 3.10 0.16 5.97
N HIS A 75 2.71 1.37 6.36
CA HIS A 75 3.62 2.43 6.83
C HIS A 75 4.64 2.88 5.77
N LEU A 76 4.24 2.85 4.51
CA LEU A 76 5.02 3.41 3.41
C LEU A 76 4.88 4.93 3.38
N VAL A 77 5.88 5.60 2.79
CA VAL A 77 5.82 7.04 2.53
C VAL A 77 5.13 7.26 1.17
N PRO A 78 4.01 7.98 1.12
CA PRO A 78 3.30 8.27 -0.13
C PRO A 78 4.19 9.03 -1.13
N GLY A 79 4.05 8.69 -2.40
CA GLY A 79 4.83 9.33 -3.47
C GLY A 79 6.26 8.80 -3.60
N ILE A 80 6.67 7.86 -2.74
CA ILE A 80 7.96 7.18 -2.86
C ILE A 80 7.79 5.87 -3.63
N GLN A 81 8.73 5.64 -4.54
CA GLN A 81 8.83 4.39 -5.28
C GLN A 81 9.59 3.34 -4.47
N TYR A 82 9.02 2.14 -4.37
CA TYR A 82 9.59 1.03 -3.62
C TYR A 82 9.91 -0.18 -4.52
N GLU A 83 10.83 -1.00 -4.05
CA GLU A 83 11.06 -2.36 -4.54
C GLU A 83 10.62 -3.33 -3.45
N TYR A 84 10.05 -4.47 -3.84
CA TYR A 84 9.70 -5.54 -2.92
C TYR A 84 10.31 -6.86 -3.38
N ASN A 85 10.46 -7.77 -2.42
CA ASN A 85 10.87 -9.14 -2.68
C ASN A 85 10.16 -10.10 -1.73
N VAL A 86 9.89 -11.30 -2.21
CA VAL A 86 9.29 -12.37 -1.41
C VAL A 86 10.23 -13.55 -1.42
N SER A 87 10.61 -13.99 -0.23
CA SER A 87 11.35 -15.23 -0.05
C SER A 87 10.43 -16.34 0.42
N ALA A 88 10.76 -17.56 0.02
CA ALA A 88 10.12 -18.78 0.49
C ALA A 88 11.05 -19.47 1.50
N LEU A 89 10.47 -20.02 2.56
CA LEU A 89 11.17 -20.80 3.57
C LEU A 89 10.67 -22.24 3.51
N ASN A 90 11.60 -23.19 3.58
CA ASN A 90 11.27 -24.61 3.74
C ASN A 90 10.93 -24.94 5.21
N VAL A 91 10.61 -26.21 5.50
CA VAL A 91 10.29 -26.68 6.87
C VAL A 91 11.44 -26.47 7.86
N ASP A 92 12.69 -26.50 7.38
CA ASP A 92 13.89 -26.25 8.19
C ASP A 92 14.13 -24.74 8.45
N GLY A 93 13.31 -23.86 7.88
CA GLY A 93 13.50 -22.41 7.93
C GLY A 93 14.60 -21.90 6.99
N ARG A 94 15.10 -22.72 6.06
CA ARG A 94 16.03 -22.26 5.01
C ARG A 94 15.29 -21.40 4.01
N GLU A 95 15.81 -20.20 3.81
CA GLU A 95 15.22 -19.15 3.00
C GLU A 95 15.87 -19.11 1.62
N ASN A 96 15.05 -19.04 0.58
CA ASN A 96 15.51 -18.74 -0.77
C ASN A 96 14.70 -17.59 -1.38
N TRP A 97 15.39 -16.71 -2.11
CA TRP A 97 14.79 -15.55 -2.76
C TRP A 97 14.02 -16.03 -4.00
N TRP A 98 12.70 -16.10 -3.91
CA TRP A 98 11.89 -16.79 -4.92
C TRP A 98 11.41 -15.86 -6.04
N SER A 99 10.96 -14.64 -5.73
CA SER A 99 10.21 -13.85 -6.72
C SER A 99 11.07 -13.09 -7.74
N GLY A 100 12.38 -12.99 -7.51
CA GLY A 100 13.17 -11.88 -8.05
C GLY A 100 12.68 -10.52 -7.49
N VAL A 101 13.46 -9.45 -7.71
CA VAL A 101 13.06 -8.10 -7.26
C VAL A 101 11.92 -7.59 -8.15
N LYS A 102 10.78 -7.24 -7.54
CA LYS A 102 9.63 -6.64 -8.24
C LYS A 102 9.48 -5.17 -7.82
N LYS A 103 9.10 -4.31 -8.76
CA LYS A 103 8.90 -2.87 -8.54
C LYS A 103 7.46 -2.60 -8.10
N LEU A 104 7.27 -1.65 -7.19
CA LEU A 104 5.95 -1.21 -6.73
C LEU A 104 5.93 0.31 -6.58
N MET A 105 4.88 0.95 -7.08
CA MET A 105 4.68 2.39 -6.93
C MET A 105 3.57 2.62 -5.90
N THR A 106 3.85 3.40 -4.86
CA THR A 106 2.79 3.90 -3.98
C THR A 106 2.13 5.09 -4.66
N THR A 107 0.81 5.21 -4.54
CA THR A 107 0.09 6.34 -5.12
C THR A 107 0.47 7.62 -4.37
N SER A 108 0.92 8.65 -5.09
CA SER A 108 1.25 9.94 -4.49
C SER A 108 -0.01 10.67 -4.01
N MET A 109 0.12 11.44 -2.93
CA MET A 109 -0.90 12.43 -2.57
C MET A 109 -0.97 13.50 -3.69
N LYS A 110 -2.18 13.88 -4.09
CA LYS A 110 -2.44 14.96 -5.04
C LYS A 110 -2.81 16.23 -4.28
#